data_AF-A0A6H1L823-F1
#
_entry.id   AF-A0A6H1L823-F1
#
_cell.length_a   1.000
_cell.length_b   1.000
_cell.length_c   1.000
_cell.angle_alpha   90.00
_cell.angle_beta   90.00
_cell.angle_gamma   90.00
#
_symmetry.space_group_name_H-M   'P 1'
#
loop_
_entity.id
_entity.type
_entity.pdbx_description
1 polymer ?
#
loop_
_entity_poly.entity_id
_entity_poly.type
_entity_poly.pdbx_seq_one_letter_code
_entity_poly.pdbx_strand_id
1 'polypeptide(L)' 'MPEPKTREDYFATASHHLAKAVHLAGYAEDLAHTPNGRHKSSDYAAAAAVHADIARSAAAIAQTLPENTETADV' A
#
# COMPACT_ATOMS: atom_id res chain seq x y z
N MET A 1 11.96 -3.55 -23.30
CA MET A 1 12.07 -3.74 -21.84
C MET A 1 11.22 -2.67 -21.18
N PRO A 2 10.48 -2.96 -20.10
CA PRO A 2 9.78 -1.92 -19.34
C PRO A 2 10.80 -0.95 -18.75
N GLU A 3 10.44 0.33 -18.64
CA GLU A 3 11.28 1.34 -18.00
C GLU A 3 11.52 0.99 -16.52
N PRO A 4 12.73 1.25 -15.99
CA PRO A 4 13.01 1.03 -14.59
C PRO A 4 12.16 1.97 -13.72
N LYS A 5 11.47 1.41 -12.71
CA LYS A 5 10.65 2.19 -11.78
C LYS A 5 11.50 3.14 -10.94
N THR A 6 11.02 4.36 -10.79
CA THR A 6 11.64 5.44 -10.01
C THR A 6 11.24 5.40 -8.53
N ARG A 7 11.94 6.20 -7.70
CA ARG A 7 11.56 6.41 -6.28
C ARG A 7 10.11 6.88 -6.13
N GLU A 8 9.67 7.78 -7.00
CA GLU A 8 8.31 8.31 -7.00
C GLU A 8 7.27 7.24 -7.36
N ASP A 9 7.57 6.36 -8.32
CA ASP A 9 6.68 5.24 -8.68
C ASP A 9 6.44 4.30 -7.49
N TYR A 10 7.49 4.04 -6.70
CA TYR A 10 7.37 3.22 -5.50
C TYR A 10 6.60 3.94 -4.38
N PHE A 11 6.77 5.25 -4.19
CA PHE A 11 5.94 5.99 -3.24
C PHE A 11 4.48 6.10 -3.67
N ALA A 12 4.20 6.25 -4.96
CA ALA A 12 2.86 6.21 -5.52
C ALA A 12 2.22 4.83 -5.29
N THR A 13 2.98 3.75 -5.53
CA THR A 13 2.55 2.38 -5.22
C THR A 13 2.27 2.21 -3.73
N ALA A 14 3.16 2.70 -2.87
CA ALA A 14 3.00 2.61 -1.41
C ALA A 14 1.73 3.32 -0.94
N SER A 15 1.50 4.54 -1.43
CA SER A 15 0.34 5.36 -1.08
C SER A 15 -0.98 4.72 -1.53
N HIS A 16 -1.03 4.20 -2.77
CA HIS A 16 -2.21 3.52 -3.31
C HIS A 16 -2.57 2.27 -2.50
N HIS A 17 -1.57 1.43 -2.17
CA HIS A 17 -1.81 0.23 -1.40
C HIS A 17 -2.17 0.54 0.06
N LEU A 18 -1.58 1.58 0.66
CA LEU A 18 -1.94 2.02 2.00
C LEU A 18 -3.40 2.48 2.06
N ALA A 19 -3.87 3.27 1.09
CA ALA A 19 -5.26 3.71 1.02
C ALA A 19 -6.23 2.52 0.93
N LYS A 20 -5.90 1.50 0.12
CA LYS A 20 -6.69 0.26 0.04
C LYS A 20 -6.69 -0.52 1.35
N ALA A 21 -5.53 -0.63 2.01
CA ALA A 21 -5.43 -1.32 3.29
C ALA A 21 -6.33 -0.68 4.34
N VAL A 22 -6.31 0.65 4.46
CA VAL A 22 -7.16 1.42 5.39
C VAL A 22 -8.63 1.20 5.07
N HIS A 23 -9.03 1.28 3.80
CA HIS A 23 -10.42 1.07 3.39
C HIS A 23 -10.92 -0.33 3.75
N LEU A 24 -10.15 -1.37 3.43
CA LEU A 24 -10.52 -2.77 3.70
C LEU A 24 -10.53 -3.08 5.20
N ALA A 25 -9.60 -2.51 5.98
CA ALA A 25 -9.57 -2.65 7.43
C ALA A 25 -10.81 -2.03 8.08
N GLY A 26 -11.22 -0.83 7.65
CA GLY A 26 -12.46 -0.20 8.12
C GLY A 26 -13.69 -1.05 7.78
N TYR A 27 -13.75 -1.59 6.56
CA TYR A 27 -14.86 -2.47 6.18
C TYR A 27 -14.89 -3.78 6.97
N ALA A 28 -13.72 -4.33 7.30
CA ALA A 28 -13.60 -5.51 8.17
C ALA A 28 -14.10 -5.21 9.58
N GLU A 29 -13.78 -4.03 10.13
CA GLU A 29 -14.26 -3.57 11.44
C GLU A 29 -15.79 -3.43 11.45
N ASP A 30 -16.37 -2.74 10.47
CA ASP A 30 -17.82 -2.60 10.32
C ASP A 30 -18.52 -3.98 10.27
N LEU A 31 -17.96 -4.92 9.50
CA LEU A 31 -18.49 -6.27 9.39
C LEU A 31 -18.34 -7.08 10.68
N ALA A 32 -17.28 -6.88 11.46
CA ALA A 32 -17.11 -7.53 12.76
C ALA A 32 -18.21 -7.12 13.76
N HIS A 33 -18.71 -5.90 13.62
CA HIS A 33 -19.77 -5.35 14.47
C HIS A 33 -21.19 -5.66 13.98
N THR A 34 -21.36 -6.23 12.78
CA THR A 34 -22.68 -6.63 12.27
C THR A 34 -22.97 -8.12 12.51
N PRO A 35 -24.17 -8.51 13.01
CA PRO A 35 -24.49 -9.89 13.36
C PRO A 35 -24.32 -10.90 12.22
N ASN A 36 -24.61 -10.48 10.98
CA ASN A 36 -24.55 -11.34 9.79
C ASN A 36 -23.24 -11.17 9.00
N GLY A 37 -22.36 -10.23 9.38
CA GLY A 37 -21.14 -9.87 8.64
C GLY A 37 -19.85 -10.48 9.20
N ARG A 38 -19.86 -10.98 10.45
CA ARG A 38 -18.64 -11.42 11.15
C ARG A 38 -17.77 -12.42 10.40
N HIS A 39 -18.37 -13.36 9.69
CA HIS A 39 -17.63 -14.38 8.93
C HIS A 39 -16.86 -13.81 7.73
N LYS A 40 -17.25 -12.64 7.21
CA LYS A 40 -16.56 -11.97 6.11
C LYS A 40 -15.48 -11.00 6.59
N SER A 41 -15.55 -10.56 7.84
CA SER A 41 -14.58 -9.63 8.43
C SER A 41 -13.13 -10.14 8.31
N SER A 42 -12.91 -11.46 8.50
CA SER A 42 -11.58 -12.06 8.38
C SER A 42 -10.97 -11.92 6.99
N ASP A 43 -11.77 -12.07 5.93
CA ASP A 43 -11.28 -12.02 4.56
C ASP A 43 -10.85 -10.59 4.18
N TYR A 44 -11.65 -9.60 4.58
CA TYR A 44 -11.31 -8.18 4.40
C TYR A 44 -10.10 -7.77 5.23
N ALA A 45 -9.99 -8.24 6.48
CA ALA A 45 -8.82 -7.99 7.33
C ALA A 45 -7.54 -8.61 6.74
N ALA A 46 -7.62 -9.84 6.21
CA ALA A 46 -6.50 -10.49 5.54
C ALA A 46 -6.07 -9.72 4.28
N ALA A 47 -7.02 -9.31 3.44
CA ALA A 47 -6.73 -8.49 2.26
C ALA A 47 -6.11 -7.12 2.64
N ALA A 48 -6.61 -6.48 3.70
CA ALA A 48 -6.05 -5.24 4.24
C ALA A 48 -4.58 -5.42 4.66
N ALA A 49 -4.27 -6.51 5.37
CA ALA A 49 -2.91 -6.83 5.80
C ALA A 49 -1.95 -7.02 4.62
N VAL A 50 -2.38 -7.72 3.55
CA VAL A 50 -1.59 -7.87 2.32
C VAL A 50 -1.30 -6.52 1.67
N HIS A 51 -2.31 -5.65 1.57
CA HIS A 51 -2.11 -4.31 1.01
C HIS A 51 -1.16 -3.46 1.87
N ALA A 52 -1.24 -3.55 3.20
CA ALA A 52 -0.33 -2.84 4.10
C ALA A 52 1.12 -3.32 3.95
N ASP A 53 1.34 -4.63 3.75
CA ASP A 53 2.67 -5.19 3.55
C ASP A 53 3.29 -4.76 2.21
N ILE A 54 2.48 -4.75 1.14
CA ILE A 54 2.91 -4.19 -0.16
C ILE A 54 3.28 -2.72 -0.01
N ALA A 55 2.48 -1.94 0.71
CA ALA A 55 2.75 -0.52 0.93
C ALA A 55 4.07 -0.30 1.69
N ARG A 56 4.31 -1.08 2.75
CA ARG A 56 5.55 -1.05 3.52
C ARG A 56 6.75 -1.42 2.66
N SER A 57 6.65 -2.50 1.88
CA SER A 57 7.72 -2.96 1.00
C SER A 57 8.06 -1.94 -0.07
N ALA A 58 7.04 -1.35 -0.71
CA ALA A 58 7.24 -0.29 -1.71
C ALA A 58 7.89 0.97 -1.10
N ALA A 59 7.45 1.39 0.09
CA ALA A 59 8.06 2.53 0.78
C ALA A 59 9.53 2.25 1.18
N ALA A 60 9.85 1.03 1.62
CA ALA A 60 11.21 0.64 1.93
C ALA A 60 12.10 0.66 0.68
N ILE A 61 11.62 0.17 -0.46
CA ILE A 61 12.35 0.25 -1.74
C ILE A 61 12.57 1.71 -2.13
N ALA A 62 11.53 2.55 -2.07
CA ALA A 62 11.63 3.98 -2.39
C ALA A 62 12.72 4.70 -1.58
N GLN A 63 12.84 4.38 -0.29
CA GLN A 63 13.85 4.96 0.61
C GLN A 63 15.30 4.59 0.23
N THR A 64 15.50 3.48 -0.47
CA THR A 64 16.82 3.04 -0.94
C THR A 64 17.21 3.62 -2.30
N LEU A 65 16.25 4.21 -3.02
CA LEU A 65 16.48 4.80 -4.34
C LEU A 65 16.93 6.26 -4.21
N PRO A 66 17.78 6.74 -5.13
CA PRO A 66 18.12 8.15 -5.19
C PRO A 66 16.85 8.99 -5.40
N GLU A 67 16.80 10.15 -4.77
CA GLU A 67 15.86 11.18 -5.20
C GLU A 67 16.24 11.52 -6.64
N ASN A 68 15.29 11.52 -7.57
CA ASN A 68 15.48 11.97 -8.95
C ASN A 68 15.87 13.45 -8.90
N THR A 69 17.12 13.70 -8.55
CA THR A 69 17.82 14.95 -8.70
C THR A 69 18.57 14.75 -10.00
N GLU A 70 18.00 15.28 -11.07
CA GLU A 70 18.86 15.83 -12.12
C GLU A 70 19.81 16.78 -11.37
N THR A 71 21.02 16.30 -11.07
CA THR A 71 22.16 17.17 -10.90
C THR A 71 22.27 17.91 -12.22
N ALA A 72 21.68 19.10 -12.23
CA ALA A 72 22.05 20.18 -13.11
C ALA A 72 23.54 20.42 -12.91
N ASP A 73 24.36 19.73 -13.71
CA ASP A 73 25.75 20.14 -13.87
C ASP A 73 25.75 21.41 -14.71
N VAL A 74 26.26 22.45 -14.06
CA VAL A 74 26.47 23.83 -14.52
C VAL A 74 27.78 23.90 -15.28
#